data_AF-A0A379K1P8-F1
#
_entry.id   AF-A0A379K1P8-F1
#
_cell.length_a   1.000
_cell.length_b   1.000
_cell.length_c   1.000
_cell.angle_alpha   90.00
_cell.angle_beta   90.00
_cell.angle_gamma   90.00
#
_symmetry.space_group_name_H-M   'P 1'
#
loop_
_entity.id
_entity.type
_entity.pdbx_description
1 polymer ?
#
loop_
_entity_poly.entity_id
_entity_poly.type
_entity_poly.pdbx_seq_one_letter_code
_entity_poly.pdbx_strand_id
1 'polypeptide(L)'
;MATHSDDEDFRGRKKQARLLGYDAEAWIKAKREEREQFKALEGKDMDGLDKLARDPHMDAIQKAHQERQAALDASHEKADSDKAAAAGQREKNERTLVLMNEISELEKQVVQGNEQTQDEAKQGRSM
;
A
#
# COMPACT_ATOMS: atom_id res chain seq x y z
N MET A 1 -5.34 -46.14 11.05
CA MET A 1 -3.89 -46.23 10.80
C MET A 1 -3.66 -45.94 9.32
N ALA A 2 -3.54 -44.67 8.95
CA ALA A 2 -3.23 -44.28 7.58
C ALA A 2 -1.73 -43.97 7.51
N THR A 3 -0.96 -44.86 6.90
CA THR A 3 0.44 -44.66 6.53
C THR A 3 0.46 -43.74 5.31
N HIS A 4 0.26 -42.44 5.52
CA HIS A 4 0.55 -41.45 4.48
C HIS A 4 2.07 -41.27 4.45
N SER A 5 2.68 -41.81 3.40
CA SER A 5 4.09 -41.65 3.10
C SER A 5 4.36 -40.18 2.76
N ASP A 6 5.05 -39.46 3.63
CA ASP A 6 5.47 -38.06 3.45
C ASP A 6 6.47 -37.88 2.27
N ASP A 7 6.87 -38.96 1.59
CA ASP A 7 7.82 -38.94 0.46
C ASP A 7 7.20 -38.46 -0.86
N GLU A 8 5.88 -38.52 -1.03
CA GLU A 8 5.24 -38.28 -2.32
C GLU A 8 5.01 -36.79 -2.62
N ASP A 9 4.92 -35.94 -1.60
CA ASP A 9 4.59 -34.52 -1.77
C ASP A 9 5.80 -33.58 -1.80
N PHE A 10 5.98 -32.86 -2.92
CA PHE A 10 6.98 -31.79 -3.07
C PHE A 10 6.85 -30.70 -1.97
N ARG A 11 5.64 -30.48 -1.46
CA ARG A 11 5.37 -29.57 -0.34
C ARG A 11 5.82 -30.14 1.01
N GLY A 12 5.65 -31.44 1.23
CA GLY A 12 6.16 -32.16 2.41
C GLY A 12 7.69 -32.10 2.47
N ARG A 13 8.34 -32.38 1.33
CA ARG A 13 9.80 -32.27 1.17
C ARG A 13 10.33 -30.84 1.33
N LYS A 14 9.64 -29.83 0.79
CA LYS A 14 10.00 -28.40 0.99
C LYS A 14 9.87 -27.98 2.45
N LYS A 15 8.88 -28.52 3.18
CA LYS A 15 8.67 -28.26 4.61
C LYS A 15 9.74 -28.95 5.48
N GLN A 16 10.13 -30.17 5.13
CA GLN A 16 11.28 -30.87 5.74
C GLN A 16 12.61 -30.15 5.48
N ALA A 17 12.87 -29.71 4.24
CA ALA A 17 14.09 -28.96 3.90
C ALA A 17 14.19 -27.65 4.68
N ARG A 18 13.05 -26.95 4.88
CA ARG A 18 12.97 -25.75 5.72
C ARG A 18 13.19 -26.04 7.21
N LEU A 19 12.82 -27.22 7.70
CA LEU A 19 13.01 -27.64 9.09
C LEU A 19 14.46 -28.09 9.38
N LEU A 20 15.20 -28.55 8.36
CA LEU A 20 16.55 -29.13 8.50
C LEU A 20 17.71 -28.14 8.24
N GLY A 21 17.43 -26.88 7.90
CA GLY A 21 18.46 -25.84 7.78
C GLY A 21 19.47 -26.02 6.64
N TYR A 22 19.23 -26.96 5.71
CA TYR A 22 20.00 -27.07 4.47
C TYR A 22 19.45 -26.06 3.47
N ASP A 23 20.34 -25.24 2.93
CA ASP A 23 20.08 -24.16 1.98
C ASP A 23 19.06 -24.56 0.90
N ALA A 24 17.81 -24.15 1.12
CA ALA A 24 16.69 -24.52 0.26
C ALA A 24 16.91 -24.01 -1.17
N GLU A 25 17.70 -22.95 -1.34
CA GLU A 25 18.07 -22.40 -2.63
C GLU A 25 19.06 -23.32 -3.36
N ALA A 26 20.04 -23.87 -2.64
CA ALA A 26 20.99 -24.85 -3.19
C ALA A 26 20.27 -26.13 -3.65
N TRP A 27 19.28 -26.61 -2.89
CA TRP A 27 18.49 -27.78 -3.27
C TRP A 27 17.58 -27.50 -4.49
N ILE A 28 16.92 -26.34 -4.53
CA ILE A 28 16.12 -25.91 -5.69
C ILE A 28 17.00 -25.80 -6.94
N LYS A 29 18.21 -25.25 -6.81
CA LYS A 29 19.17 -25.11 -7.90
C LYS A 29 19.65 -26.48 -8.42
N ALA A 30 20.05 -27.38 -7.52
CA ALA A 30 20.46 -28.73 -7.89
C ALA A 30 19.34 -29.50 -8.64
N LYS A 31 18.09 -29.37 -8.19
CA LYS A 31 16.94 -29.98 -8.87
C LYS A 31 16.61 -29.35 -10.21
N ARG A 32 16.87 -28.06 -10.38
CA ARG A 32 16.73 -27.38 -11.68
C ARG A 32 17.78 -27.86 -12.68
N GLU A 33 19.04 -27.98 -12.24
CA GLU A 33 20.14 -28.48 -13.07
C GLU A 33 19.92 -29.94 -13.49
N GLU A 34 19.43 -30.80 -12.59
CA GLU A 34 19.05 -32.19 -12.89
C GLU A 34 17.94 -32.28 -13.95
N ARG A 35 16.93 -31.40 -13.87
CA ARG A 35 15.85 -31.32 -14.88
C ARG A 35 16.35 -30.84 -16.25
N GLU A 36 17.25 -29.86 -16.29
CA GLU A 36 17.84 -29.37 -17.54
C GLU A 36 18.69 -30.45 -18.22
N GLN A 37 19.46 -31.23 -17.44
CA GLN A 37 20.23 -32.36 -17.95
C GLN A 37 19.32 -33.47 -18.50
N PHE A 38 18.23 -33.78 -17.79
CA PHE A 38 17.26 -34.78 -18.25
C PHE A 38 16.56 -34.36 -19.54
N LYS A 39 16.15 -33.08 -19.64
CA LYS A 39 15.55 -32.51 -20.85
C LYS A 39 16.51 -32.56 -22.04
N ALA A 40 17.80 -32.35 -21.81
CA ALA A 40 18.83 -32.45 -22.84
C ALA A 40 19.05 -33.90 -23.33
N LEU A 41 18.85 -34.90 -22.47
CA LEU A 41 19.04 -36.32 -22.80
C LEU A 41 17.81 -36.97 -23.44
N GLU A 42 16.60 -36.74 -22.90
CA GLU A 42 15.38 -37.37 -23.40
C GLU A 42 14.60 -36.52 -24.41
N GLY A 43 14.94 -35.23 -24.56
CA GLY A 43 14.23 -34.29 -25.45
C GLY A 43 12.81 -33.96 -24.99
N LYS A 44 12.38 -34.47 -23.83
CA LYS A 44 11.10 -34.20 -23.19
C LYS A 44 11.34 -33.65 -21.79
N ASP A 45 10.58 -32.63 -21.44
CA ASP A 45 10.63 -32.03 -20.11
C ASP A 45 9.87 -32.92 -19.10
N MET A 46 10.31 -32.94 -17.84
CA MET A 46 9.62 -33.64 -16.74
C MET A 46 8.31 -32.93 -16.30
N ASP A 47 7.88 -31.92 -17.05
CA ASP A 47 6.63 -31.16 -16.88
C ASP A 47 5.36 -32.01 -16.80
N GLY A 48 5.38 -33.26 -17.27
CA GLY A 48 4.24 -34.18 -17.14
C GLY A 48 3.86 -34.45 -15.68
N LEU A 49 4.85 -34.51 -14.77
CA LEU A 49 4.64 -34.73 -13.34
C LEU A 49 4.14 -33.48 -12.62
N ASP A 50 4.66 -32.29 -12.96
CA ASP A 50 4.20 -31.03 -12.38
C ASP A 50 2.76 -30.68 -12.85
N LYS A 51 2.38 -31.07 -14.07
CA LYS A 51 1.00 -30.96 -14.56
C LYS A 51 0.04 -31.94 -13.85
N LEU A 52 0.47 -33.16 -13.55
CA LEU A 52 -0.32 -34.11 -12.77
C LEU A 52 -0.43 -33.71 -11.28
N ALA A 53 0.60 -33.07 -10.73
CA ALA A 53 0.63 -32.57 -9.36
C ALA A 53 -0.04 -31.19 -9.18
N ARG A 54 -0.49 -30.56 -10.28
CA ARG A 54 -1.16 -29.27 -10.26
C ARG A 54 -2.62 -29.44 -9.83
N ASP A 55 -2.84 -29.35 -8.53
CA ASP A 55 -4.18 -29.38 -7.94
C ASP A 55 -4.97 -28.09 -8.31
N PRO A 56 -6.08 -28.19 -9.07
CA PRO A 56 -6.91 -27.04 -9.42
C PRO A 56 -7.44 -26.29 -8.20
N HIS A 57 -7.61 -26.96 -7.06
CA HIS A 57 -8.05 -26.33 -5.82
C HIS A 57 -6.98 -25.38 -5.26
N MET A 58 -5.71 -25.74 -5.40
CA MET A 58 -4.60 -24.89 -4.94
C MET A 58 -4.41 -23.66 -5.82
N ASP A 59 -4.66 -23.78 -7.13
CA ASP A 59 -4.69 -22.63 -8.04
C ASP A 59 -5.85 -21.67 -7.66
N ALA A 60 -7.01 -22.20 -7.29
CA ALA A 60 -8.14 -21.39 -6.81
C ALA A 60 -7.82 -20.67 -5.48
N ILE A 61 -7.15 -21.35 -4.54
CA ILE A 61 -6.70 -20.74 -3.28
C ILE A 61 -5.70 -19.63 -3.54
N GLN A 62 -4.73 -19.85 -4.44
CA GLN A 62 -3.72 -18.86 -4.79
C GLN A 62 -4.36 -17.63 -5.44
N LYS A 63 -5.32 -17.84 -6.35
CA LYS A 63 -6.08 -16.75 -6.96
C LYS A 63 -6.89 -15.96 -5.92
N ALA A 64 -7.60 -16.64 -5.03
CA ALA A 64 -8.37 -15.99 -3.95
C ALA A 64 -7.47 -15.24 -2.95
N HIS A 65 -6.20 -15.64 -2.79
CA HIS A 65 -5.24 -14.91 -1.98
C HIS A 65 -4.76 -13.64 -2.70
N GLN A 66 -4.43 -13.73 -3.99
CA GLN A 66 -4.06 -12.59 -4.83
C GLN A 66 -5.17 -11.54 -4.90
N GLU A 67 -6.42 -11.97 -5.08
CA GLU A 67 -7.59 -11.07 -5.09
C GLU A 67 -7.77 -10.37 -3.74
N ARG A 68 -7.59 -11.07 -2.63
CA ARG A 68 -7.63 -10.46 -1.29
C ARG A 68 -6.52 -9.44 -1.08
N GLN A 69 -5.32 -9.73 -1.56
CA GLN A 69 -4.19 -8.83 -1.42
C GLN A 69 -4.40 -7.56 -2.26
N ALA A 70 -4.84 -7.71 -3.51
CA ALA A 70 -5.20 -6.56 -4.36
C ALA A 70 -6.33 -5.71 -3.76
N ALA A 71 -7.32 -6.34 -3.11
CA ALA A 71 -8.41 -5.61 -2.43
C ALA A 71 -7.90 -4.82 -1.21
N LEU A 72 -6.96 -5.39 -0.46
CA LEU A 72 -6.31 -4.68 0.65
C LEU A 72 -5.51 -3.48 0.13
N ASP A 73 -4.68 -3.68 -0.89
CA ASP A 73 -3.87 -2.60 -1.47
C ASP A 73 -4.74 -1.45 -1.98
N ALA A 74 -5.83 -1.75 -2.69
CA ALA A 74 -6.79 -0.74 -3.14
C ALA A 74 -7.48 0.00 -1.96
N SER A 75 -7.73 -0.69 -0.85
CA SER A 75 -8.31 -0.06 0.34
C SER A 75 -7.32 0.89 1.02
N HIS A 76 -6.03 0.55 1.03
CA HIS A 76 -4.96 1.39 1.56
C HIS A 76 -4.77 2.64 0.70
N GLU A 77 -4.71 2.49 -0.63
CA GLU A 77 -4.61 3.63 -1.55
C GLU A 77 -5.78 4.60 -1.39
N LYS A 78 -7.00 4.08 -1.24
CA LYS A 78 -8.18 4.91 -0.99
C LYS A 78 -8.07 5.66 0.33
N ALA A 79 -7.67 4.99 1.41
CA ALA A 79 -7.52 5.61 2.72
C ALA A 79 -6.46 6.73 2.71
N ASP A 80 -5.34 6.52 2.02
CA ASP A 80 -4.30 7.52 1.88
C ASP A 80 -4.76 8.73 1.06
N SER A 81 -5.51 8.51 -0.03
CA SER A 81 -6.13 9.56 -0.83
C SER A 81 -7.14 10.38 -0.03
N ASP A 82 -8.04 9.72 0.71
CA ASP A 82 -9.04 10.39 1.55
C ASP A 82 -8.38 11.22 2.66
N LYS A 83 -7.28 10.72 3.24
CA LYS A 83 -6.48 11.44 4.23
C LYS A 83 -5.79 12.66 3.62
N ALA A 84 -5.23 12.53 2.42
CA ALA A 84 -4.63 13.65 1.69
C ALA A 84 -5.66 14.73 1.35
N ALA A 85 -6.86 14.34 0.90
CA ALA A 85 -7.96 15.26 0.63
C ALA A 85 -8.42 15.99 1.91
N ALA A 86 -8.57 15.27 3.02
CA ALA A 86 -8.94 15.85 4.31
C ALA A 86 -7.87 16.85 4.81
N ALA A 87 -6.58 16.53 4.65
CA ALA A 87 -5.48 17.42 5.01
C ALA A 87 -5.51 18.72 4.17
N GLY A 88 -5.67 18.60 2.84
CA GLY A 88 -5.77 19.77 1.96
C GLY A 88 -6.98 20.64 2.25
N GLN A 89 -8.11 20.06 2.66
CA GLN A 89 -9.29 20.84 3.05
C GLN A 89 -9.08 21.57 4.37
N ARG A 90 -8.41 20.95 5.35
CA ARG A 90 -8.06 21.62 6.62
C ARG A 90 -7.15 22.81 6.39
N GLU A 91 -6.14 22.66 5.56
CA GLU A 91 -5.22 23.76 5.22
C GLU A 91 -5.96 24.94 4.56
N LYS A 92 -6.88 24.67 3.62
CA LYS A 92 -7.71 25.72 3.01
C LYS A 92 -8.60 26.43 4.03
N ASN A 93 -9.18 25.69 4.96
CA ASN A 93 -10.02 26.26 6.01
C ASN A 93 -9.18 27.14 6.97
N GLU A 94 -7.99 26.68 7.36
CA GLU A 94 -7.06 27.45 8.20
C GLU A 94 -6.64 28.75 7.50
N ARG A 95 -6.25 28.68 6.22
CA ARG A 95 -5.91 29.87 5.43
C ARG A 95 -7.08 30.86 5.34
N THR A 96 -8.29 30.36 5.13
CA THR A 96 -9.50 31.20 5.09
C THR A 96 -9.72 31.91 6.43
N LEU A 97 -9.57 31.20 7.56
CA LEU A 97 -9.71 31.78 8.89
C LEU A 97 -8.67 32.86 9.17
N VAL A 98 -7.41 32.64 8.78
CA VAL A 98 -6.35 33.65 8.90
C VAL A 98 -6.70 34.89 8.11
N LEU A 99 -7.10 34.75 6.84
CA LEU A 99 -7.53 35.86 6.00
C LEU A 99 -8.73 36.63 6.59
N MET A 100 -9.72 35.92 7.14
CA MET A 100 -10.87 36.57 7.79
C MET A 100 -10.46 37.38 9.03
N ASN A 101 -9.50 36.88 9.81
CA ASN A 101 -8.96 37.61 10.95
C ASN A 101 -8.18 38.85 10.50
N GLU A 102 -7.33 38.73 9.48
CA GLU A 102 -6.60 39.87 8.89
C GLU A 102 -7.55 40.94 8.35
N ILE A 103 -8.60 40.55 7.63
CA ILE A 103 -9.63 41.48 7.14
C ILE A 103 -10.33 42.17 8.32
N SER A 104 -10.69 41.43 9.37
CA SER A 104 -11.33 42.00 10.57
C SER A 104 -10.43 43.00 11.29
N GLU A 105 -9.12 42.77 11.33
CA GLU A 105 -8.15 43.71 11.89
C GLU A 105 -8.00 44.97 11.03
N LEU A 106 -7.94 44.81 9.72
CA LEU A 106 -7.89 45.93 8.77
C LEU A 106 -9.17 46.79 8.86
N GLU A 107 -10.34 46.18 8.96
CA GLU A 107 -11.61 46.90 9.15
C GLU A 107 -11.61 47.72 10.44
N LYS A 108 -11.12 47.16 11.56
CA LYS A 108 -11.00 47.90 12.82
C LYS A 108 -10.05 49.10 12.69
N GLN A 109 -8.92 48.94 12.01
CA GLN A 109 -7.98 50.05 11.79
C GLN A 109 -8.59 51.16 10.93
N VAL A 110 -9.33 50.81 9.87
CA VAL A 110 -10.03 51.78 9.02
C VAL A 110 -11.10 52.54 9.80
N VAL A 111 -11.89 51.85 10.62
CA VAL A 111 -12.91 52.49 11.47
C VAL A 111 -12.27 53.44 12.47
N GLN A 112 -11.21 53.01 13.19
CA GLN A 112 -10.49 53.85 14.13
C GLN A 112 -9.85 55.08 13.46
N GLY A 113 -9.22 54.90 12.30
CA GLY A 113 -8.63 56.01 11.53
C GLY A 113 -9.69 57.02 11.05
N ASN A 114 -10.87 56.55 10.65
CA ASN A 114 -11.99 57.41 10.27
C ASN A 114 -12.60 58.17 11.46
N GLU A 115 -12.64 57.56 12.65
CA GLU A 115 -13.09 58.23 13.88
C GLU A 115 -12.11 59.33 14.31
N GLN A 116 -10.80 59.04 14.30
CA GLN A 116 -9.76 60.02 14.61
C GLN A 116 -9.78 61.23 13.66
N THR A 117 -9.90 60.98 12.35
CA THR A 117 -9.99 62.07 11.36
C THR A 117 -11.27 62.90 11.48
N GLN A 118 -12.40 62.30 11.88
CA GLN A 118 -13.62 63.05 12.17
C GLN A 118 -13.49 63.94 13.42
N ASP A 119 -12.84 63.45 14.47
CA ASP A 119 -12.67 64.21 15.71
C ASP A 119 -11.67 65.36 15.54
N GLU A 120 -10.59 65.16 14.77
CA GLU A 120 -9.68 66.23 14.36
C GLU A 120 -10.36 67.29 13.50
N ALA A 121 -11.21 66.87 12.54
CA ALA A 121 -11.96 67.80 11.70
C ALA A 121 -12.99 68.64 12.48
N LYS A 122 -13.56 68.10 13.57
CA LYS A 122 -14.46 68.84 14.47
C LYS A 122 -13.69 69.81 15.37
N GLN A 123 -12.53 69.43 15.88
CA GLN A 123 -11.70 70.30 16.71
C GLN A 123 -11.07 71.45 15.90
N GLY A 124 -10.60 71.18 14.67
CA GLY A 124 -10.02 72.21 13.79
C GLY A 124 -11.02 73.23 13.24
N ARG A 125 -12.33 72.97 13.31
CA ARG A 125 -13.41 73.91 12.95
C ARG A 125 -13.93 74.76 14.12
N SER A 126 -13.45 74.52 15.34
CA SER A 126 -13.85 75.24 16.55
C SER A 126 -12.90 76.37 16.95
N MET A 127 -11.96 76.74 16.08
CA MET A 127 -11.07 77.91 16.18
C MET A 127 -11.50 78.97 15.16
#